data_AF-A0A9N9MHY6-F1
#
_entry.id   AF-A0A9N9MHY6-F1
#
_cell.length_a   1.000
_cell.length_b   1.000
_cell.length_c   1.000
_cell.angle_alpha   90.00
_cell.angle_beta   90.00
_cell.angle_gamma   90.00
#
_symmetry.space_group_name_H-M   'P 1'
#
loop_
_entity.id
_entity.type
_entity.pdbx_description
1 polymer ?
#
loop_
_entity_poly.entity_id
_entity_poly.type
_entity_poly.pdbx_seq_one_letter_code
_entity_poly.pdbx_strand_id
1 'polypeptide(L)'
;MRKKNNFVDEEKNPCLKESQLTIKCYERHSYDREKCFFEIENYKACKKFWGEVGAFRRSQGTYPALPPLAERERVKREYLASKKKQ
;
A
#
# COMPACT_ATOMS: atom_id res chain seq x y z
N MET A 1 -8.04 -26.51 -12.26
CA MET A 1 -6.97 -25.52 -11.97
C MET A 1 -7.60 -24.29 -11.30
N ARG A 2 -7.31 -24.04 -10.02
CA ARG A 2 -7.90 -22.94 -9.25
C ARG A 2 -7.22 -21.63 -9.69
N LYS A 3 -7.94 -20.73 -10.36
CA LYS A 3 -7.44 -19.39 -10.72
C LYS A 3 -6.97 -18.73 -9.42
N LYS A 4 -5.65 -18.58 -9.23
CA LYS A 4 -5.10 -17.76 -8.15
C LYS A 4 -5.60 -16.34 -8.38
N ASN A 5 -6.53 -15.88 -7.56
CA ASN A 5 -6.98 -14.50 -7.58
C ASN A 5 -5.73 -13.62 -7.35
N ASN A 6 -5.33 -12.86 -8.38
CA ASN A 6 -4.21 -11.90 -8.33
C ASN A 6 -4.40 -10.81 -7.26
N PHE A 7 -5.55 -10.79 -6.57
CA PHE A 7 -5.88 -9.88 -5.47
C PHE A 7 -5.14 -10.19 -4.17
N VAL A 8 -4.56 -11.38 -3.99
CA VAL A 8 -3.89 -11.80 -2.73
C VAL A 8 -2.37 -11.77 -2.83
N ASP A 9 -1.84 -11.30 -3.97
CA ASP A 9 -0.41 -11.25 -4.18
C ASP A 9 0.17 -10.00 -3.53
N GLU A 10 0.74 -10.16 -2.34
CA GLU A 10 1.45 -9.09 -1.64
C GLU A 10 2.55 -8.50 -2.54
N GLU A 11 3.12 -9.26 -3.49
CA GLU A 11 4.12 -8.73 -4.43
C GLU A 11 3.53 -7.72 -5.41
N LYS A 12 2.25 -7.81 -5.76
CA LYS A 12 1.60 -6.89 -6.72
C LYS A 12 0.81 -5.78 -6.05
N ASN A 13 0.26 -6.05 -4.86
CA ASN A 13 -0.50 -5.07 -4.09
C ASN A 13 0.19 -4.76 -2.76
N PRO A 14 0.97 -3.67 -2.69
CA PRO A 14 1.68 -3.32 -1.48
C PRO A 14 0.79 -2.73 -0.38
N CYS A 15 -0.50 -2.48 -0.68
CA CYS A 15 -1.51 -1.98 0.24
C CYS A 15 -2.61 -3.02 0.53
N LEU A 16 -2.27 -4.31 0.37
CA LEU A 16 -3.23 -5.40 0.54
C LEU A 16 -3.80 -5.43 1.97
N LYS A 17 -2.96 -5.20 2.98
CA LYS A 17 -3.35 -5.23 4.40
C LYS A 17 -4.33 -4.11 4.72
N GLU A 18 -4.05 -2.90 4.25
CA GLU A 18 -4.88 -1.72 4.45
C GLU A 18 -6.22 -1.86 3.70
N SER A 19 -6.21 -2.47 2.51
CA SER A 19 -7.43 -2.81 1.79
C SER A 19 -8.28 -3.82 2.58
N GLN A 20 -7.67 -4.84 3.18
CA GLN A 20 -8.39 -5.82 4.00
C GLN A 20 -8.97 -5.19 5.27
N LEU A 21 -8.24 -4.29 5.92
CA LEU A 21 -8.75 -3.54 7.08
C LEU A 21 -9.96 -2.69 6.71
N THR A 22 -9.89 -1.99 5.58
CA THR A 22 -11.00 -1.18 5.06
C THR A 22 -12.24 -2.05 4.77
N ILE A 23 -12.05 -3.20 4.13
CA ILE A 23 -13.16 -4.15 3.85
C ILE A 23 -13.76 -4.67 5.16
N LYS A 24 -12.94 -5.10 6.12
CA LYS A 24 -13.41 -5.57 7.43
C LYS A 24 -14.18 -4.49 8.20
N CYS A 25 -13.75 -3.24 8.08
CA CYS A 25 -14.45 -2.11 8.68
C CYS A 25 -15.84 -1.94 8.02
N TYR A 26 -15.90 -1.95 6.70
CA TYR A 26 -17.19 -1.88 5.99
C TYR A 26 -18.13 -3.03 6.35
N GLU A 27 -17.62 -4.26 6.47
CA GLU A 27 -18.42 -5.42 6.88
C GLU A 27 -19.00 -5.25 8.30
N ARG A 28 -18.26 -4.62 9.22
CA ARG A 28 -18.69 -4.38 10.60
C ARG A 28 -19.66 -3.22 10.77
N HIS A 29 -19.53 -2.20 9.93
CA HIS A 29 -20.26 -0.94 10.06
C HIS A 29 -21.31 -0.74 8.96
N SER A 30 -21.76 -1.81 8.29
CA SER A 30 -22.77 -1.74 7.22
C SER A 30 -22.39 -0.79 6.08
N TYR A 31 -21.12 -0.82 5.67
CA TYR A 31 -20.55 0.03 4.61
C TYR A 31 -20.57 1.54 4.89
N ASP A 32 -20.69 1.92 6.16
CA ASP A 32 -20.59 3.30 6.62
C ASP A 32 -19.15 3.82 6.47
N ARG A 33 -18.97 4.78 5.55
CA ARG A 33 -17.65 5.35 5.21
C ARG A 33 -17.11 6.26 6.28
N GLU A 34 -17.97 6.91 7.06
CA GLU A 34 -17.53 7.86 8.09
C GLU A 34 -16.90 7.12 9.26
N LYS A 35 -17.49 5.97 9.64
CA LYS A 35 -16.93 5.09 10.68
C LYS A 35 -15.61 4.45 10.27
N CYS A 36 -15.40 4.24 8.98
CA CYS A 36 -14.19 3.65 8.42
C CYS A 36 -13.19 4.68 7.87
N PHE A 37 -13.35 5.96 8.24
CA PHE A 37 -12.54 7.04 7.72
C PHE A 37 -11.04 6.79 7.91
N PHE A 38 -10.62 6.32 9.09
CA PHE A 38 -9.21 6.07 9.39
C PHE A 38 -8.62 4.94 8.54
N GLU A 39 -9.34 3.84 8.34
CA GLU A 39 -8.91 2.72 7.51
C GLU A 39 -8.81 3.14 6.03
N ILE A 40 -9.77 3.93 5.56
CA ILE A 40 -9.80 4.48 4.20
C ILE A 40 -8.61 5.44 3.99
N GLU A 41 -8.36 6.35 4.93
CA GLU A 41 -7.23 7.28 4.85
C GLU A 41 -5.90 6.53 4.89
N ASN A 42 -5.78 5.48 5.72
CA ASN A 42 -4.58 4.65 5.74
C ASN A 42 -4.36 3.93 4.40
N TYR A 43 -5.42 3.38 3.78
CA TYR A 43 -5.33 2.79 2.45
C TYR A 43 -4.92 3.80 1.37
N LYS A 44 -5.48 5.02 1.41
CA LYS A 44 -5.09 6.11 0.50
C LYS A 44 -3.64 6.53 0.70
N ALA A 45 -3.20 6.69 1.96
CA ALA A 45 -1.83 7.03 2.30
C ALA A 45 -0.85 5.98 1.79
N CYS A 46 -1.17 4.69 1.97
CA CYS A 46 -0.38 3.60 1.42
C CYS A 46 -0.26 3.68 -0.12
N LYS A 47 -1.38 3.86 -0.82
CA LYS A 47 -1.36 4.00 -2.29
C LYS A 47 -0.52 5.19 -2.75
N LYS A 48 -0.64 6.33 -2.07
CA LYS A 48 0.12 7.54 -2.38
C LYS A 48 1.62 7.30 -2.20
N PHE A 49 2.01 6.73 -1.07
CA PHE A 49 3.41 6.39 -0.77
C PHE A 49 4.02 5.48 -1.85
N TRP A 50 3.36 4.37 -2.19
CA TRP A 50 3.88 3.47 -3.21
C TRP A 50 3.84 4.05 -4.63
N GLY A 51 2.88 4.94 -4.90
CA GLY A 51 2.85 5.72 -6.13
C GLY A 51 4.07 6.64 -6.26
N GLU A 52 4.44 7.34 -5.19
CA GLU A 52 5.63 8.20 -5.13
C GLU A 52 6.92 7.38 -5.25
N VAL A 53 7.05 6.28 -4.50
CA VAL A 53 8.20 5.37 -4.60
C VAL A 53 8.35 4.81 -6.01
N GLY A 54 7.24 4.36 -6.63
CA GLY A 54 7.26 3.84 -7.99
C GLY A 54 7.57 4.90 -9.04
N ALA A 55 7.10 6.14 -8.86
CA ALA A 55 7.47 7.26 -9.71
C ALA A 55 8.96 7.59 -9.59
N PHE A 56 9.49 7.64 -8.36
CA PHE A 56 10.91 7.86 -8.10
C PHE A 56 11.77 6.76 -8.74
N ARG A 57 11.48 5.47 -8.50
CA ARG A 57 12.24 4.35 -9.09
C ARG A 57 12.21 4.36 -10.62
N ARG A 58 11.07 4.71 -11.23
CA ARG A 58 10.96 4.89 -12.69
C ARG A 58 11.81 6.04 -13.20
N SER A 59 11.88 7.17 -12.48
CA SER A 59 12.75 8.30 -12.85
C SER A 59 14.24 7.93 -12.82
N GLN A 60 14.61 6.98 -11.97
CA GLN A 60 15.98 6.44 -11.87
C GLN A 60 16.23 5.28 -12.84
N GLY A 61 15.28 4.95 -13.73
CA GLY A 61 15.39 3.83 -14.67
C GLY A 61 15.37 2.44 -14.01
N THR A 62 14.98 2.34 -12.74
CA THR A 62 14.98 1.07 -12.00
C THR A 62 13.66 0.32 -12.19
N TYR A 63 13.74 -0.89 -12.74
CA TYR A 63 12.61 -1.80 -12.94
C TYR A 63 12.82 -3.13 -12.21
N PRO A 64 11.77 -3.73 -11.60
CA PRO A 64 10.38 -3.25 -11.55
C PRO A 64 10.19 -1.99 -10.68
N ALA A 65 9.20 -1.18 -11.06
CA ALA A 65 8.90 0.09 -10.38
C ALA A 65 8.47 -0.11 -8.92
N LEU A 66 7.88 -1.26 -8.60
CA LEU A 66 7.56 -1.63 -7.23
C LEU A 66 8.70 -2.49 -6.65
N PRO A 67 9.22 -2.16 -5.46
CA PRO A 67 10.26 -2.97 -4.83
C PRO A 67 9.75 -4.34 -4.37
N PRO A 68 10.61 -5.37 -4.37
CA PRO A 68 10.32 -6.69 -3.82
C PRO A 68 9.98 -6.63 -2.33
N LEU A 69 9.22 -7.61 -1.83
CA LEU A 69 8.74 -7.65 -0.44
C LEU A 69 9.83 -7.43 0.61
N ALA A 70 10.99 -8.08 0.42
CA ALA A 70 12.13 -7.96 1.34
C ALA A 70 12.68 -6.53 1.46
N GLU A 71 12.58 -5.73 0.39
CA GLU A 71 13.09 -4.35 0.38
C GLU A 71 12.07 -3.33 0.88
N ARG A 72 10.78 -3.68 0.89
CA ARG A 72 9.71 -2.72 1.22
C ARG A 72 9.85 -2.14 2.62
N GLU A 73 10.23 -2.95 3.58
CA GLU A 73 10.45 -2.50 4.96
C GLU A 73 11.67 -1.57 5.07
N ARG A 74 12.68 -1.73 4.21
CA ARG A 74 13.79 -0.78 4.13
C ARG A 74 13.33 0.55 3.51
N VAL A 75 12.66 0.49 2.35
CA VAL A 75 12.17 1.68 1.62
C VAL A 75 11.19 2.49 2.47
N LYS A 76 10.26 1.84 3.18
CA LYS A 76 9.35 2.50 4.14
C LYS A 76 10.11 3.25 5.22
N ARG A 77 11.09 2.58 5.86
CA ARG A 77 11.89 3.21 6.93
C ARG A 77 12.68 4.41 6.41
N GLU A 78 13.29 4.29 5.25
CA GLU A 78 14.04 5.38 4.62
C GLU A 78 13.13 6.56 4.25
N TYR A 79 11.94 6.31 3.70
CA TYR A 79 10.98 7.37 3.38
C TYR A 79 10.43 8.06 4.63
N LEU A 80 10.10 7.30 5.68
CA LEU A 80 9.67 7.88 6.94
C LEU A 80 10.79 8.71 7.58
N ALA A 81 12.04 8.26 7.48
CA ALA A 81 13.19 9.01 7.95
C ALA A 81 13.44 10.29 7.13
N SER A 82 13.23 10.27 5.81
CA SER A 82 13.36 11.47 4.97
C SER A 82 12.26 12.49 5.23
N LYS A 83 11.02 12.04 5.48
CA LYS A 83 9.90 12.91 5.88
C LYS A 83 10.06 13.52 7.27
N LYS A 84 10.73 12.83 8.21
CA LYS A 84 10.97 13.32 9.58
C LYS A 84 12.06 14.40 9.67
N LYS A 85 12.85 14.60 8.61
CA LYS A 85 13.92 15.61 8.51
C LYS A 85 13.48 16.93 7.86
N GLN A 86 12.22 17.04 7.46
CA GLN A 86 11.60 18.25 6.93
C GLN A 86 10.67 18.86 7.99
#